data_AF-A0A7J6QSN1-F1
#
_entry.id   AF-A0A7J6QSN1-F1
#
_cell.length_a   1.000
_cell.length_b   1.000
_cell.length_c   1.000
_cell.angle_alpha   90.00
_cell.angle_beta   90.00
_cell.angle_gamma   90.00
#
_symmetry.space_group_name_H-M   'P 1'
#
loop_
_entity.id
_entity.type
_entity.pdbx_description
1 polymer ?
#
loop_
_entity_poly.entity_id
_entity_poly.type
_entity_poly.pdbx_seq_one_letter_code
_entity_poly.pdbx_strand_id
1 'polypeptide(L)'
;TLDDTTPPPAPTTTGAHAINNRDDFLKLLNEVADYHINSRKRISDFARELIKKGGGYEALTFKDLYKMLLDLGQWKDPAEERGISDKDIQTLAMKYDDDEINKAGERMMLAQQGGISVPPVHGTKSVADNIDRKKVINIHKFMNKTFLRLVATFKKIPQTERYAMLPKVVEAAAEVHVTLKVYSEFHIDADDLEMAVQRMEKQLEDDKAYQQ
;
A
#
# COMPACT_ATOMS: atom_id res chain seq x y z
N THR A 1 27.89 9.02 43.25
CA THR A 1 26.48 9.43 43.24
C THR A 1 26.26 10.24 41.98
N LEU A 2 25.82 9.58 40.91
CA LEU A 2 25.38 10.22 39.67
C LEU A 2 23.93 9.79 39.51
N ASP A 3 23.04 10.67 39.94
CA ASP A 3 21.60 10.57 39.72
C ASP A 3 21.32 11.57 38.60
N ASP A 4 21.23 11.08 37.38
CA ASP A 4 20.82 11.86 36.21
C ASP A 4 19.58 11.17 35.63
N THR A 5 18.49 11.32 36.37
CA THR A 5 17.14 10.93 35.95
C THR A 5 16.43 12.15 35.37
N THR A 6 17.02 12.70 34.31
CA THR A 6 16.29 13.66 33.47
C THR A 6 15.39 12.86 32.52
N PRO A 7 14.05 12.93 32.66
CA PRO A 7 13.16 12.24 31.72
C PRO A 7 13.33 12.85 30.32
N PRO A 8 13.23 12.05 29.25
CA PRO A 8 13.33 12.55 27.89
C PRO A 8 12.26 13.63 27.65
N PRO A 9 12.58 14.69 26.88
CA PRO A 9 11.61 15.73 26.57
C PRO A 9 10.40 15.11 25.87
N ALA A 10 9.20 15.52 26.31
CA ALA A 10 7.95 15.15 25.66
C ALA A 10 7.99 15.52 24.17
N PRO A 11 7.39 14.70 23.27
CA PRO A 11 7.35 15.03 21.85
C PRO A 11 6.64 16.36 21.67
N THR A 12 7.36 17.35 21.15
CA THR A 12 6.84 18.65 20.77
C THR A 12 5.90 18.47 19.57
N THR A 13 4.60 18.37 19.85
CA THR A 13 3.50 18.51 18.88
C THR A 13 3.62 19.85 18.15
N THR A 14 4.36 19.86 17.05
CA THR A 14 4.60 21.07 16.25
C THR A 14 3.81 21.05 14.93
N GLY A 15 3.31 19.88 14.50
CA GLY A 15 2.66 19.70 13.19
C GLY A 15 1.25 20.29 13.06
N ALA A 16 0.47 20.34 14.15
CA ALA A 16 -0.88 20.92 14.12
C ALA A 16 -0.90 22.44 13.84
N HIS A 17 0.24 23.13 13.97
CA HIS A 17 0.36 24.57 13.66
C HIS A 17 0.35 24.89 12.15
N ALA A 18 0.47 23.88 11.27
CA ALA A 18 0.43 24.10 9.82
C ALA A 18 -0.99 24.20 9.25
N ILE A 19 -2.02 23.71 9.97
CA ILE A 19 -3.40 23.69 9.51
C ILE A 19 -4.21 24.73 10.29
N ASN A 20 -4.34 25.92 9.73
CA ASN A 20 -4.88 27.08 10.46
C ASN A 20 -6.38 27.29 10.23
N ASN A 21 -6.91 26.73 9.15
CA ASN A 21 -8.31 26.87 8.78
C ASN A 21 -8.87 25.55 8.21
N ARG A 22 -10.18 25.57 7.94
CA ARG A 22 -10.93 24.45 7.37
C ARG A 22 -10.40 24.03 6.00
N ASP A 23 -10.10 25.00 5.13
CA ASP A 23 -9.69 24.74 3.75
C ASP A 23 -8.30 24.10 3.68
N ASP A 24 -7.39 24.48 4.58
CA ASP A 24 -6.08 23.83 4.74
C ASP A 24 -6.25 22.36 5.13
N PHE A 25 -7.21 22.06 6.02
CA PHE A 25 -7.50 20.70 6.44
C PHE A 25 -8.11 19.88 5.31
N LEU A 26 -9.11 20.44 4.61
CA LEU A 26 -9.71 19.81 3.43
C LEU A 26 -8.65 19.50 2.36
N LYS A 27 -7.74 20.45 2.13
CA LYS A 27 -6.62 20.26 1.20
C LYS A 27 -5.71 19.13 1.64
N LEU A 28 -5.34 19.07 2.93
CA LEU A 28 -4.54 17.96 3.47
C LEU A 28 -5.20 16.61 3.25
N LEU A 29 -6.49 16.46 3.57
CA LEU A 29 -7.22 15.19 3.39
C LEU A 29 -7.19 14.73 1.93
N ASN A 30 -7.37 15.66 0.99
CA ASN A 30 -7.29 15.38 -0.44
C ASN A 30 -5.88 15.00 -0.89
N GLU A 31 -4.84 15.70 -0.41
CA GLU A 31 -3.45 15.38 -0.72
C GLU A 31 -3.05 14.00 -0.21
N VAL A 32 -3.47 13.63 1.01
CA VAL A 32 -3.23 12.28 1.57
C VAL A 32 -3.96 11.23 0.73
N ALA A 33 -5.23 11.45 0.40
CA ALA A 33 -5.97 10.54 -0.48
C ALA A 33 -5.28 10.36 -1.85
N ASP A 34 -4.88 11.47 -2.48
CA ASP A 34 -4.18 11.46 -3.77
C ASP A 34 -2.83 10.77 -3.67
N TYR A 35 -2.08 11.00 -2.58
CA TYR A 35 -0.82 10.32 -2.32
C TYR A 35 -1.01 8.80 -2.31
N HIS A 36 -1.98 8.28 -1.56
CA HIS A 36 -2.21 6.84 -1.49
C HIS A 36 -2.70 6.26 -2.83
N ILE A 37 -3.61 6.94 -3.53
CA ILE A 37 -4.07 6.51 -4.86
C ILE A 37 -2.90 6.47 -5.86
N ASN A 38 -2.11 7.53 -5.91
CA ASN A 38 -0.97 7.63 -6.83
C ASN A 38 0.16 6.67 -6.46
N SER A 39 0.37 6.39 -5.18
CA SER A 39 1.34 5.39 -4.72
C SER A 39 0.99 4.00 -5.23
N ARG A 40 -0.28 3.57 -5.11
CA ARG A 40 -0.75 2.28 -5.67
C ARG A 40 -0.59 2.24 -7.19
N LYS A 41 -1.03 3.30 -7.88
CA LYS A 41 -0.87 3.41 -9.33
C LYS A 41 0.60 3.26 -9.74
N ARG A 42 1.51 3.94 -9.06
CA ARG A 42 2.96 3.88 -9.32
C ARG A 42 3.51 2.48 -9.13
N ILE A 43 3.07 1.76 -8.09
CA ILE A 43 3.48 0.38 -7.82
C ILE A 43 2.99 -0.56 -8.94
N SER A 44 1.72 -0.47 -9.33
CA SER A 44 1.14 -1.26 -10.43
C SER A 44 1.81 -0.95 -11.77
N ASP A 45 1.98 0.33 -12.11
CA ASP A 45 2.70 0.78 -13.31
C ASP A 45 4.12 0.23 -13.36
N PHE A 46 4.85 0.31 -12.24
CA PHE A 46 6.22 -0.19 -12.14
C PHE A 46 6.31 -1.70 -12.42
N ALA A 47 5.43 -2.51 -11.80
CA ALA A 47 5.39 -3.94 -12.05
C ALA A 47 5.09 -4.25 -13.53
N ARG A 48 4.12 -3.55 -14.12
CA ARG A 48 3.75 -3.68 -15.54
C ARG A 48 4.89 -3.28 -16.47
N GLU A 49 5.63 -2.23 -16.15
CA GLU A 49 6.81 -1.84 -16.93
C GLU A 49 7.89 -2.91 -16.92
N LEU A 50 8.15 -3.54 -15.77
CA LEU A 50 9.10 -4.65 -15.67
C LEU A 50 8.67 -5.84 -16.53
N ILE A 51 7.38 -6.18 -16.52
CA ILE A 51 6.80 -7.23 -17.36
C ILE A 51 6.93 -6.88 -18.86
N LYS A 52 6.59 -5.63 -19.25
CA LYS A 52 6.62 -5.17 -20.64
C LYS A 52 8.04 -5.10 -21.22
N LYS A 53 9.04 -4.80 -20.41
CA LYS A 53 10.46 -4.76 -20.82
C LYS A 53 10.99 -6.16 -21.22
N GLY A 54 10.21 -7.22 -21.02
CA GLY A 54 10.58 -8.59 -21.35
C GLY A 54 11.26 -9.30 -20.17
N GLY A 55 11.67 -10.55 -20.39
CA GLY A 55 12.26 -11.40 -19.35
C GLY A 55 13.46 -10.77 -18.63
N GLY A 56 13.73 -11.25 -17.42
CA GLY A 56 14.81 -10.76 -16.54
C GLY A 56 14.28 -10.22 -15.22
N TYR A 57 13.01 -9.82 -15.16
CA TYR A 57 12.36 -9.45 -13.91
C TYR A 57 12.23 -10.66 -12.95
N GLU A 58 12.25 -11.89 -13.47
CA GLU A 58 12.20 -13.13 -12.69
C GLU A 58 13.44 -13.33 -11.81
N ALA A 59 14.58 -12.76 -12.22
CA ALA A 59 15.86 -12.81 -11.53
C ALA A 59 16.03 -11.69 -10.48
N LEU A 60 15.14 -10.70 -10.47
CA LEU A 60 15.21 -9.59 -9.51
C LEU A 60 14.97 -10.09 -8.09
N THR A 61 15.89 -9.74 -7.19
CA THR A 61 15.75 -10.02 -5.76
C THR A 61 14.87 -8.96 -5.09
N PHE A 62 14.43 -9.24 -3.87
CA PHE A 62 13.73 -8.23 -3.05
C PHE A 62 14.56 -6.95 -2.86
N LYS A 63 15.88 -7.07 -2.68
CA LYS A 63 16.76 -5.90 -2.50
C LYS A 63 16.85 -5.08 -3.78
N ASP A 64 16.88 -5.72 -4.95
CA ASP A 64 16.87 -5.02 -6.24
C ASP A 64 15.58 -4.23 -6.41
N LEU A 65 14.43 -4.87 -6.18
CA LEU A 65 13.13 -4.21 -6.26
C LEU A 65 13.00 -3.06 -5.25
N TYR A 66 13.44 -3.25 -4.00
CA TYR A 66 13.46 -2.19 -3.00
C TYR A 66 14.28 -0.99 -3.45
N LYS A 67 15.49 -1.21 -3.97
CA LYS A 67 16.34 -0.12 -4.46
C LYS A 67 15.70 0.62 -5.62
N MET A 68 15.21 -0.12 -6.62
CA MET A 68 14.55 0.47 -7.79
C MET A 68 13.32 1.29 -7.40
N LEU A 69 12.50 0.80 -6.46
CA LEU A 69 11.35 1.54 -5.95
C LEU A 69 11.77 2.76 -5.12
N LEU A 70 12.78 2.63 -4.26
CA LEU A 70 13.30 3.76 -3.49
C LEU A 70 13.70 4.91 -4.41
N ASP A 71 14.36 4.59 -5.53
CA ASP A 71 14.82 5.55 -6.53
C ASP A 71 13.66 6.24 -7.29
N LEU A 72 12.43 5.69 -7.28
CA LEU A 72 11.25 6.37 -7.83
C LEU A 72 10.77 7.55 -6.97
N GLY A 73 11.17 7.62 -5.70
CA GLY A 73 10.83 8.70 -4.78
C GLY A 73 9.35 8.76 -4.35
N GLN A 74 9.00 9.85 -3.64
CA GLN A 74 7.65 10.16 -3.14
C GLN A 74 7.03 9.05 -2.27
N TRP A 75 7.74 8.67 -1.20
CA TRP A 75 7.34 7.61 -0.27
C TRP A 75 6.94 8.10 1.11
N LYS A 76 6.82 9.42 1.27
CA LYS A 76 6.40 10.05 2.52
C LYS A 76 4.98 10.53 2.39
N ASP A 77 4.18 10.25 3.41
CA ASP A 77 2.80 10.69 3.47
C ASP A 77 2.71 12.21 3.72
N PRO A 78 1.83 12.96 3.03
CA PRO A 78 1.71 14.41 3.18
C PRO A 78 1.37 14.88 4.61
N ALA A 79 0.70 14.08 5.42
CA ALA A 79 0.47 14.37 6.84
C ALA A 79 1.73 14.12 7.66
N GLU A 80 2.41 13.00 7.44
CA GLU A 80 3.69 12.68 8.10
C GLU A 80 4.77 13.73 7.80
N GLU A 81 4.87 14.20 6.56
CA GLU A 81 5.82 15.27 6.16
C GLU A 81 5.58 16.57 6.90
N ARG A 82 4.34 16.82 7.32
CA ARG A 82 3.94 17.99 8.11
C ARG A 82 3.96 17.74 9.61
N GLY A 83 4.37 16.54 10.04
CA GLY A 83 4.36 16.14 11.45
C GLY A 83 2.95 16.04 12.04
N ILE A 84 1.94 15.80 11.20
CA ILE A 84 0.54 15.67 11.58
C ILE A 84 0.27 14.19 11.85
N SER A 85 -0.16 13.87 13.07
CA SER A 85 -0.50 12.50 13.46
C SER A 85 -1.97 12.18 13.15
N ASP A 86 -2.31 10.88 13.15
CA ASP A 86 -3.71 10.43 13.03
C ASP A 86 -4.63 11.06 14.09
N LYS A 87 -4.09 11.29 15.29
CA LYS A 87 -4.82 11.96 16.38
C LYS A 87 -5.11 13.42 16.05
N ASP A 88 -4.18 14.11 15.40
CA ASP A 88 -4.38 15.49 14.93
C ASP A 88 -5.47 15.52 13.85
N ILE A 89 -5.44 14.57 12.90
CA ILE A 89 -6.47 14.42 11.87
C ILE A 89 -7.85 14.21 12.49
N GLN A 90 -7.98 13.30 13.46
CA GLN A 90 -9.24 13.06 14.17
C GLN A 90 -9.75 14.33 14.89
N THR A 91 -8.84 15.05 15.55
CA THR A 91 -9.18 16.30 16.27
C THR A 91 -9.65 17.38 15.29
N LEU A 92 -8.98 17.52 14.15
CA LEU A 92 -9.34 18.49 13.10
C LEU A 92 -10.66 18.11 12.42
N ALA A 93 -10.94 16.83 12.22
CA ALA A 93 -12.21 16.34 11.68
C ALA A 93 -13.38 16.70 12.60
N MET A 94 -13.24 16.52 13.92
CA MET A 94 -14.26 16.94 14.89
C MET A 94 -14.42 18.46 14.95
N LYS A 95 -13.35 19.23 14.73
CA LYS A 95 -13.37 20.70 14.77
C LYS A 95 -14.11 21.30 13.58
N TYR A 96 -13.93 20.74 12.38
CA TYR A 96 -14.47 21.25 11.12
C TYR A 96 -15.62 20.39 10.58
N ASP A 97 -16.34 19.68 11.46
CA ASP A 97 -17.38 18.70 11.15
C ASP A 97 -18.45 19.25 10.18
N ASP A 98 -18.28 18.94 8.90
CA ASP A 98 -19.19 19.28 7.81
C ASP A 98 -19.14 18.23 6.70
N ASP A 99 -20.13 18.26 5.81
CA ASP A 99 -20.32 17.27 4.75
C ASP A 99 -19.11 17.11 3.82
N GLU A 100 -18.37 18.17 3.52
CA GLU A 100 -17.24 18.12 2.60
C GLU A 100 -16.00 17.54 3.29
N ILE A 101 -15.74 17.92 4.54
CA ILE A 101 -14.67 17.33 5.35
C ILE A 101 -14.94 15.85 5.58
N ASN A 102 -16.18 15.47 5.90
CA ASN A 102 -16.56 14.09 6.11
C ASN A 102 -16.38 13.25 4.83
N LYS A 103 -16.78 13.77 3.66
CA LYS A 103 -16.53 13.10 2.36
C LYS A 103 -15.04 12.98 2.04
N ALA A 104 -14.25 14.02 2.29
CA ALA A 104 -12.80 13.98 2.06
C ALA A 104 -12.10 13.00 3.02
N GLY A 105 -12.54 12.94 4.28
CA GLY A 105 -12.06 11.97 5.27
C GLY A 105 -12.40 10.54 4.88
N GLU A 106 -13.62 10.27 4.42
CA GLU A 106 -14.02 8.96 3.90
C GLU A 106 -13.16 8.56 2.69
N ARG A 107 -12.97 9.47 1.74
CA ARG A 107 -12.09 9.25 0.58
C ARG A 107 -10.66 8.92 0.99
N MET A 108 -10.11 9.66 1.95
CA MET A 108 -8.78 9.43 2.51
C MET A 108 -8.67 8.03 3.14
N MET A 109 -9.65 7.63 3.95
CA MET A 109 -9.68 6.31 4.58
C MET A 109 -9.76 5.18 3.53
N LEU A 110 -10.63 5.31 2.53
CA LEU A 110 -10.74 4.34 1.43
C LEU A 110 -9.43 4.24 0.63
N ALA A 111 -8.76 5.39 0.40
CA ALA A 111 -7.47 5.45 -0.26
C ALA A 111 -6.33 4.85 0.61
N GLN A 112 -6.42 4.89 1.94
CA GLN A 112 -5.45 4.26 2.82
C GLN A 112 -5.61 2.74 2.91
N GLN A 113 -6.84 2.25 2.95
CA GLN A 113 -7.14 0.85 3.25
C GLN A 113 -6.75 -0.16 2.16
N GLY A 114 -6.26 0.28 1.01
CA GLY A 114 -5.68 -0.65 0.02
C GLY A 114 -6.68 -1.53 -0.73
N GLY A 115 -7.96 -1.55 -0.32
CA GLY A 115 -8.88 -2.65 -0.65
C GLY A 115 -9.68 -2.52 -1.96
N ILE A 116 -10.56 -3.52 -2.13
CA ILE A 116 -11.58 -3.80 -3.17
C ILE A 116 -12.39 -2.57 -3.61
N SER A 117 -12.45 -1.51 -2.81
CA SER A 117 -13.22 -0.30 -3.10
C SER A 117 -12.52 0.69 -4.03
N VAL A 118 -11.24 0.50 -4.37
CA VAL A 118 -10.55 1.33 -5.37
C VAL A 118 -10.57 0.61 -6.72
N PRO A 119 -11.06 1.25 -7.79
CA PRO A 119 -11.09 0.61 -9.10
C PRO A 119 -9.67 0.24 -9.56
N PRO A 120 -9.47 -0.99 -10.07
CA PRO A 120 -8.19 -1.36 -10.67
C PRO A 120 -7.87 -0.42 -11.82
N VAL A 121 -6.62 0.02 -11.88
CA VAL A 121 -6.22 1.16 -12.74
C VAL A 121 -6.24 0.77 -14.21
N HIS A 122 -5.90 -0.48 -14.52
CA HIS A 122 -5.71 -0.96 -15.88
C HIS A 122 -6.30 -2.35 -16.13
N GLY A 123 -7.30 -2.74 -15.34
CA GLY A 123 -7.96 -4.02 -15.48
C GLY A 123 -8.74 -4.12 -16.81
N THR A 124 -8.65 -5.28 -17.44
CA THR A 124 -9.36 -5.64 -18.66
C THR A 124 -10.54 -6.54 -18.30
N LYS A 125 -11.75 -5.98 -18.36
CA LYS A 125 -12.98 -6.68 -17.97
C LYS A 125 -13.13 -8.07 -18.61
N SER A 126 -12.84 -8.20 -19.91
CA SER A 126 -12.95 -9.50 -20.60
C SER A 126 -11.95 -10.55 -20.10
N VAL A 127 -10.75 -10.13 -19.69
CA VAL A 127 -9.76 -11.03 -19.09
C VAL A 127 -10.21 -11.43 -17.69
N ALA A 128 -10.55 -10.44 -16.85
CA ALA A 128 -11.09 -10.67 -15.51
C ALA A 128 -12.32 -11.59 -15.54
N ASP A 129 -13.17 -11.44 -16.56
CA ASP A 129 -14.40 -12.22 -16.68
C ASP A 129 -14.12 -13.72 -16.87
N ASN A 130 -13.00 -14.07 -17.50
CA ASN A 130 -12.54 -15.43 -17.76
C ASN A 130 -11.77 -16.07 -16.58
N ILE A 131 -11.43 -15.31 -15.55
CA ILE A 131 -10.81 -15.87 -14.33
C ILE A 131 -11.93 -16.44 -13.46
N ASP A 132 -11.96 -17.77 -13.32
CA ASP A 132 -12.94 -18.45 -12.47
C ASP A 132 -12.54 -18.47 -10.98
N ARG A 133 -13.50 -18.80 -10.11
CA ARG A 133 -13.30 -18.85 -8.65
C ARG A 133 -12.15 -19.78 -8.25
N LYS A 134 -12.01 -20.94 -8.91
CA LYS A 134 -10.96 -21.92 -8.60
C LYS A 134 -9.58 -21.34 -8.91
N LYS A 135 -9.45 -20.61 -10.01
CA LYS A 135 -8.23 -19.91 -10.41
C LYS A 135 -7.89 -18.80 -9.41
N VAL A 136 -8.86 -18.00 -8.98
CA VAL A 136 -8.65 -16.98 -7.92
C VAL A 136 -8.09 -17.60 -6.65
N ILE A 137 -8.68 -18.70 -6.16
CA ILE A 137 -8.22 -19.40 -4.95
C ILE A 137 -6.80 -19.94 -5.13
N ASN A 138 -6.50 -20.53 -6.29
CA ASN A 138 -5.16 -21.05 -6.58
C ASN A 138 -4.11 -19.95 -6.59
N ILE A 139 -4.44 -18.79 -7.19
CA ILE A 139 -3.55 -17.64 -7.21
C ILE A 139 -3.34 -17.10 -5.79
N HIS A 140 -4.40 -16.95 -4.98
CA HIS A 140 -4.28 -16.51 -3.58
C HIS A 140 -3.39 -17.44 -2.75
N LYS A 141 -3.55 -18.76 -2.89
CA LYS A 141 -2.68 -19.73 -2.22
C LYS A 141 -1.22 -19.62 -2.68
N PHE A 142 -1.00 -19.35 -3.96
CA PHE A 142 0.33 -19.11 -4.48
C PHE A 142 0.92 -17.80 -3.95
N MET A 143 0.15 -16.71 -3.89
CA MET A 143 0.54 -15.43 -3.31
C MET A 143 0.95 -15.61 -1.86
N ASN A 144 0.14 -16.30 -1.04
CA ASN A 144 0.45 -16.60 0.35
C ASN A 144 1.77 -17.35 0.50
N LYS A 145 1.99 -18.41 -0.29
CA LYS A 145 3.27 -19.16 -0.29
C LYS A 145 4.45 -18.28 -0.70
N THR A 146 4.27 -17.43 -1.71
CA THR A 146 5.31 -16.51 -2.17
C THR A 146 5.63 -15.46 -1.12
N PHE A 147 4.62 -14.90 -0.46
CA PHE A 147 4.79 -13.94 0.63
C PHE A 147 5.49 -14.56 1.84
N LEU A 148 5.13 -15.78 2.25
CA LEU A 148 5.84 -16.49 3.33
C LEU A 148 7.32 -16.73 3.03
N ARG A 149 7.65 -17.09 1.77
CA ARG A 149 9.05 -17.19 1.32
C ARG A 149 9.75 -15.84 1.35
N LEU A 150 9.06 -14.78 0.94
CA LEU A 150 9.60 -13.43 0.98
C LEU A 150 9.89 -12.99 2.41
N VAL A 151 8.98 -13.23 3.36
CA VAL A 151 9.19 -12.96 4.78
C VAL A 151 10.41 -13.71 5.31
N ALA A 152 10.59 -14.97 4.93
CA ALA A 152 11.76 -15.74 5.30
C ALA A 152 13.06 -15.14 4.71
N THR A 153 13.04 -14.65 3.48
CA THR A 153 14.15 -13.92 2.85
C THR A 153 14.43 -12.60 3.55
N PHE A 154 13.40 -11.82 3.85
CA PHE A 154 13.51 -10.54 4.55
C PHE A 154 14.15 -10.74 5.94
N LYS A 155 13.74 -11.76 6.70
CA LYS A 155 14.31 -12.09 8.01
C LYS A 155 15.81 -12.42 7.99
N LYS A 156 16.36 -12.82 6.83
CA LYS A 156 17.81 -13.06 6.67
C LYS A 156 18.62 -11.78 6.46
N ILE A 157 17.96 -10.65 6.19
CA ILE A 157 18.62 -9.34 6.10
C ILE A 157 19.07 -8.92 7.51
N PRO A 158 20.32 -8.45 7.69
CA PRO A 158 20.80 -7.92 8.97
C PRO A 158 19.81 -6.94 9.60
N GLN A 159 19.59 -7.05 10.90
CA GLN A 159 18.58 -6.24 11.60
C GLN A 159 18.81 -4.73 11.44
N THR A 160 20.08 -4.30 11.49
CA THR A 160 20.47 -2.91 11.28
C THR A 160 20.09 -2.41 9.88
N GLU A 161 20.30 -3.23 8.85
CA GLU A 161 19.88 -2.92 7.48
C GLU A 161 18.35 -2.85 7.39
N ARG A 162 17.62 -3.82 7.96
CA ARG A 162 16.15 -3.81 7.97
C ARG A 162 15.55 -2.56 8.61
N TYR A 163 16.11 -2.09 9.73
CA TYR A 163 15.63 -0.89 10.41
C TYR A 163 15.97 0.42 9.68
N ALA A 164 16.94 0.40 8.78
CA ALA A 164 17.22 1.53 7.90
C ALA A 164 16.31 1.57 6.66
N MET A 165 15.56 0.49 6.38
CA MET A 165 14.67 0.44 5.22
C MET A 165 13.37 1.21 5.48
N LEU A 166 12.91 1.97 4.48
CA LEU A 166 11.66 2.73 4.57
C LEU A 166 10.47 1.75 4.49
N PRO A 167 9.58 1.69 5.50
CA PRO A 167 8.50 0.69 5.54
C PRO A 167 7.61 0.69 4.29
N LYS A 168 7.25 1.87 3.78
CA LYS A 168 6.41 1.98 2.58
C LYS A 168 7.06 1.38 1.33
N VAL A 169 8.38 1.52 1.20
CA VAL A 169 9.14 0.94 0.08
C VAL A 169 9.31 -0.57 0.27
N VAL A 170 9.43 -1.04 1.51
CA VAL A 170 9.41 -2.48 1.83
C VAL A 170 8.08 -3.12 1.42
N GLU A 171 6.95 -2.49 1.77
CA GLU A 171 5.61 -2.94 1.35
C GLU A 171 5.49 -2.98 -0.18
N ALA A 172 5.84 -1.87 -0.85
CA ALA A 172 5.82 -1.78 -2.30
C ALA A 172 6.69 -2.85 -2.98
N ALA A 173 7.90 -3.07 -2.47
CA ALA A 173 8.82 -4.09 -3.01
C ALA A 173 8.26 -5.50 -2.82
N ALA A 174 7.59 -5.76 -1.70
CA ALA A 174 6.92 -7.03 -1.46
C ALA A 174 5.74 -7.24 -2.41
N GLU A 175 4.90 -6.22 -2.59
CA GLU A 175 3.77 -6.24 -3.52
C GLU A 175 4.23 -6.50 -4.95
N VAL A 176 5.20 -5.72 -5.45
CA VAL A 176 5.77 -5.93 -6.80
C VAL A 176 6.36 -7.33 -6.92
N HIS A 177 7.10 -7.82 -5.92
CA HIS A 177 7.68 -9.15 -5.97
C HIS A 177 6.61 -10.24 -6.13
N VAL A 178 5.52 -10.16 -5.35
CA VAL A 178 4.41 -11.11 -5.46
C VAL A 178 3.71 -10.98 -6.82
N THR A 179 3.41 -9.76 -7.27
CA THR A 179 2.78 -9.47 -8.56
C THR A 179 3.58 -10.07 -9.73
N LEU A 180 4.89 -9.86 -9.75
CA LEU A 180 5.77 -10.42 -10.78
C LEU A 180 5.75 -11.96 -10.76
N LYS A 181 5.77 -12.58 -9.58
CA LYS A 181 5.70 -14.05 -9.46
C LYS A 181 4.34 -14.61 -9.89
N VAL A 182 3.24 -13.92 -9.58
CA VAL A 182 1.90 -14.29 -10.06
C VAL A 182 1.85 -14.20 -11.59
N TYR A 183 2.36 -13.12 -12.16
CA TYR A 183 2.40 -12.96 -13.61
C TYR A 183 3.25 -14.05 -14.29
N SER A 184 4.43 -14.39 -13.74
CA SER A 184 5.27 -15.46 -14.30
C SER A 184 4.58 -16.83 -14.28
N GLU A 185 3.83 -17.14 -13.23
CA GLU A 185 3.19 -18.46 -13.05
C GLU A 185 1.87 -18.58 -13.80
N PHE A 186 1.07 -17.51 -13.80
CA PHE A 186 -0.32 -17.56 -14.24
C PHE A 186 -0.62 -16.72 -15.48
N HIS A 187 0.31 -15.86 -15.90
CA HIS A 187 0.13 -14.88 -16.98
C HIS A 187 -1.13 -14.03 -16.81
N ILE A 188 -1.40 -13.64 -15.56
CA ILE A 188 -2.52 -12.79 -15.17
C ILE A 188 -1.95 -11.52 -14.55
N ASP A 189 -2.42 -10.38 -15.03
CA ASP A 189 -2.10 -9.08 -14.46
C ASP A 189 -2.80 -8.88 -13.11
N ALA A 190 -2.16 -8.16 -12.18
CA ALA A 190 -2.72 -7.93 -10.85
C ALA A 190 -4.07 -7.20 -10.89
N ASP A 191 -4.22 -6.22 -11.80
CA ASP A 191 -5.45 -5.45 -11.93
C ASP A 191 -6.60 -6.31 -12.48
N ASP A 192 -6.31 -7.27 -13.37
CA ASP A 192 -7.30 -8.24 -13.89
C ASP A 192 -7.75 -9.20 -12.78
N LEU A 193 -6.80 -9.65 -11.96
CA LEU A 193 -7.08 -10.50 -10.80
C LEU A 193 -7.95 -9.76 -9.77
N GLU A 194 -7.61 -8.50 -9.47
CA GLU A 194 -8.38 -7.69 -8.54
C GLU A 194 -9.82 -7.49 -9.02
N MET A 195 -10.03 -7.15 -10.30
CA MET A 195 -11.38 -7.10 -10.88
C MET A 195 -12.14 -8.42 -10.72
N ALA A 196 -11.48 -9.56 -10.94
CA ALA A 196 -12.10 -10.86 -10.79
C ALA A 196 -12.49 -11.14 -9.33
N VAL A 197 -11.65 -10.75 -8.37
CA VAL A 197 -11.92 -10.85 -6.93
C VAL A 197 -13.10 -9.96 -6.55
N GLN A 198 -13.09 -8.68 -6.94
CA GLN A 198 -14.18 -7.73 -6.67
C GLN A 198 -15.53 -8.26 -7.18
N ARG A 199 -15.56 -8.83 -8.39
CA ARG A 199 -16.77 -9.46 -8.96
C ARG A 199 -17.28 -10.66 -8.16
N MET A 200 -16.37 -11.40 -7.53
CA MET A 200 -16.67 -12.65 -6.83
C MET A 200 -16.66 -12.51 -5.30
N GLU A 201 -16.53 -11.29 -4.77
CA GLU A 201 -16.30 -11.00 -3.35
C GLU A 201 -17.18 -11.85 -2.42
N LYS A 202 -18.51 -11.73 -2.56
CA LYS A 202 -19.47 -12.50 -1.76
C LYS A 202 -19.27 -14.02 -1.84
N GLN A 203 -18.93 -14.55 -3.01
CA GLN A 203 -18.71 -15.99 -3.17
C GLN A 203 -17.40 -16.45 -2.53
N LEU A 204 -16.39 -15.59 -2.51
CA LEU A 204 -15.08 -15.86 -1.91
C LEU A 204 -15.14 -15.74 -0.39
N GLU A 205 -15.94 -14.80 0.14
CA GLU A 205 -16.21 -14.68 1.58
C GLU A 205 -16.76 -15.97 2.17
N ASP A 206 -17.71 -16.60 1.49
CA ASP A 206 -18.35 -17.85 1.92
C ASP A 206 -17.48 -19.11 1.66
N ASP A 207 -16.38 -19.00 0.90
CA ASP A 207 -15.57 -20.15 0.49
C ASP A 207 -14.47 -20.47 1.51
N LYS A 208 -14.67 -21.56 2.26
CA LYS A 208 -13.70 -22.04 3.28
C LYS A 208 -12.29 -22.26 2.74
N ALA A 209 -12.13 -22.59 1.47
CA ALA A 209 -10.83 -22.84 0.87
C ALA A 209 -10.09 -21.55 0.49
N TYR A 210 -10.80 -20.42 0.39
CA TYR A 210 -10.24 -19.08 0.22
C TYR A 210 -9.80 -18.47 1.57
N GLN A 211 -10.53 -18.77 2.64
CA GLN A 211 -10.23 -18.31 4.00
C GLN A 211 -9.02 -19.02 4.67
N GLN A 212 -8.39 -20.00 4.00
CA GLN A 212 -7.26 -20.81 4.49
C GLN A 212 -6.02 -20.62 3.63
#